data_AF-A0AA37P4X6-F1
#
_entry.id   AF-A0AA37P4X6-F1
#
_cell.length_a   1.000
_cell.length_b   1.000
_cell.length_c   1.000
_cell.angle_alpha   90.00
_cell.angle_beta   90.00
_cell.angle_gamma   90.00
#
_symmetry.space_group_name_H-M   'P 1'
#
loop_
_entity.id
_entity.type
_entity.pdbx_description
1 polymer ?
#
loop_
_entity_poly.entity_id
_entity_poly.type
_entity_poly.pdbx_seq_one_letter_code
_entity_poly.pdbx_strand_id
1 'polypeptide(L)' 'MPKASAVPPKLPEPASYEAALEELEQLVGRIESGQLPLDQMLAGYQRGAQLLAFCRGRLEAVQDQIKVLDEGALQPWTQE' A
#
# COMPACT_ATOMS: atom_id res chain seq x y z
N MET A 1 35.04 7.82 -14.11
CA MET A 1 33.79 7.58 -14.87
C MET A 1 32.66 7.52 -13.85
N PRO A 2 31.65 8.41 -13.90
CA PRO A 2 30.59 8.44 -12.90
C PRO A 2 29.64 7.27 -13.15
N LYS A 3 29.42 6.46 -12.11
CA LYS A 3 28.44 5.37 -12.11
C LYS A 3 27.05 6.00 -12.08
N ALA A 4 26.28 5.85 -13.16
CA ALA A 4 24.86 6.18 -13.15
C ALA A 4 24.16 5.15 -12.24
N SER A 5 23.90 5.53 -10.99
CA SER A 5 22.90 4.86 -10.16
C SER A 5 21.54 5.08 -10.80
N ALA A 6 21.11 4.14 -11.64
CA ALA A 6 19.74 4.10 -12.13
C ALA A 6 18.85 3.74 -10.94
N VAL A 7 18.29 4.76 -10.30
CA VAL A 7 17.17 4.61 -9.37
C VAL A 7 16.04 3.96 -10.17
N PRO A 8 15.52 2.78 -9.80
CA PRO A 8 14.43 2.18 -10.53
C PRO A 8 13.24 3.15 -10.52
N PRO A 9 12.52 3.31 -11.65
CA PRO A 9 11.42 4.24 -11.74
C PRO A 9 10.37 3.89 -10.67
N LYS A 10 10.07 4.84 -9.81
CA LYS A 10 8.98 4.72 -8.83
C LYS A 10 7.69 4.63 -9.65
N LEU A 11 7.07 3.44 -9.66
CA LEU A 11 5.81 3.22 -10.37
C LEU A 11 4.74 4.16 -9.78
N PRO A 12 3.79 4.65 -10.60
CA PRO A 12 2.79 5.61 -10.15
C PRO A 12 2.00 5.09 -8.94
N GLU A 13 1.85 5.94 -7.94
CA GLU A 13 1.09 5.61 -6.74
C GLU A 13 -0.41 5.48 -7.08
N PRO A 14 -1.11 4.48 -6.50
CA PRO A 14 -2.53 4.29 -6.76
C PRO A 14 -3.37 5.46 -6.22
N ALA A 15 -4.47 5.77 -6.92
CA ALA A 15 -5.32 6.92 -6.61
C ALA A 15 -6.10 6.77 -5.29
N SER A 16 -6.46 5.55 -4.92
CA SER A 16 -7.19 5.24 -3.68
C SER A 16 -6.77 3.90 -3.09
N TYR A 17 -7.23 3.60 -1.88
CA TYR A 17 -7.01 2.30 -1.23
C TYR A 17 -7.66 1.17 -2.02
N GLU A 18 -8.89 1.37 -2.49
CA GLU A 18 -9.66 0.41 -3.27
C GLU A 18 -8.98 0.13 -4.61
N ALA A 19 -8.47 1.16 -5.28
CA ALA A 19 -7.70 1.00 -6.52
C ALA A 19 -6.40 0.21 -6.28
N ALA A 20 -5.70 0.47 -5.17
CA ALA A 20 -4.50 -0.27 -4.80
C ALA A 20 -4.78 -1.75 -4.50
N LEU A 21 -5.91 -2.02 -3.84
CA LEU A 21 -6.35 -3.36 -3.49
C LEU A 21 -6.77 -4.15 -4.74
N GLU A 22 -7.56 -3.56 -5.62
CA GLU A 22 -7.98 -4.19 -6.88
C GLU A 22 -6.77 -4.56 -7.74
N GLU A 23 -5.80 -3.65 -7.87
CA GLU A 23 -4.58 -3.92 -8.64
C GLU A 23 -3.75 -5.06 -8.01
N LEU A 24 -3.69 -5.12 -6.68
CA LEU A 24 -3.00 -6.18 -5.96
C LEU A 24 -3.66 -7.53 -6.18
N GLU A 25 -4.99 -7.61 -6.12
CA GLU A 25 -5.76 -8.83 -6.38
C GLU A 25 -5.55 -9.33 -7.82
N GLN A 26 -5.62 -8.43 -8.80
CA GLN A 26 -5.36 -8.77 -10.20
C GLN A 26 -3.92 -9.26 -10.42
N LEU A 27 -2.95 -8.66 -9.74
CA LEU A 27 -1.56 -9.08 -9.81
C LEU A 27 -1.37 -10.48 -9.19
N VAL A 28 -1.91 -10.72 -8.01
CA VAL A 28 -1.86 -12.03 -7.34
C VAL A 28 -2.51 -13.09 -8.20
N GLY A 29 -3.70 -12.84 -8.75
CA GLY A 29 -4.38 -13.79 -9.64
C GLY A 29 -3.57 -14.14 -10.90
N ARG A 30 -2.81 -13.18 -11.46
CA ARG A 30 -1.89 -13.43 -12.58
C ARG A 30 -0.68 -14.28 -12.19
N ILE A 31 -0.18 -14.11 -10.97
CA ILE A 31 0.94 -14.91 -10.44
C ILE A 31 0.46 -16.34 -10.16
N GLU A 32 -0.69 -16.50 -9.49
CA GLU A 32 -1.26 -17.80 -9.12
C GLU A 32 -1.71 -18.62 -10.33
N SER A 33 -2.20 -17.96 -11.38
CA SER A 33 -2.56 -18.64 -12.65
C SER A 33 -1.34 -19.08 -13.47
N GLY A 34 -0.12 -18.73 -13.06
CA GLY A 34 1.12 -19.06 -13.80
C GLY A 34 1.22 -18.36 -15.16
N GLN A 35 0.39 -17.34 -15.41
CA GLN A 35 0.36 -16.60 -16.67
C GLN A 35 1.45 -15.53 -16.76
N LEU A 36 2.17 -15.29 -15.66
CA LEU A 36 3.24 -14.28 -15.60
C LEU A 36 4.58 -14.89 -16.05
N PRO A 37 5.19 -14.40 -17.15
CA PRO A 37 6.53 -14.83 -17.57
C PRO A 37 7.57 -14.57 -16.48
N LEU A 38 8.62 -15.39 -16.43
CA LEU A 38 9.71 -15.27 -15.45
C LEU A 38 10.34 -13.86 -15.44
N ASP A 39 10.55 -13.25 -16.61
CA ASP A 39 11.08 -11.89 -16.74
C ASP A 39 10.17 -10.82 -16.11
N GLN A 40 8.87 -11.09 -15.99
CA GLN A 40 7.89 -10.20 -15.37
C GLN A 40 7.61 -10.53 -13.91
N MET A 41 8.03 -11.70 -13.40
CA MET A 41 7.81 -12.08 -12.00
C MET A 41 8.44 -11.10 -11.02
N LEU A 42 9.67 -10.66 -11.28
CA LEU A 42 10.35 -9.70 -10.42
C LEU A 42 9.64 -8.35 -10.40
N ALA A 43 9.21 -7.87 -11.56
CA ALA A 43 8.46 -6.62 -11.68
C ALA A 43 7.08 -6.72 -11.00
N GLY A 44 6.39 -7.84 -11.17
CA GLY A 44 5.14 -8.15 -10.48
C GLY A 44 5.32 -8.12 -8.97
N TYR A 45 6.31 -8.83 -8.44
CA TYR A 45 6.61 -8.84 -7.01
C TYR A 45 6.92 -7.44 -6.46
N GLN A 46 7.74 -6.65 -7.17
CA GLN A 46 8.05 -5.27 -6.78
C GLN A 46 6.79 -4.38 -6.74
N ARG A 47 5.91 -4.51 -7.73
CA ARG A 47 4.64 -3.77 -7.75
C ARG A 47 3.74 -4.20 -6.60
N GLY A 48 3.61 -5.50 -6.36
CA GLY A 48 2.83 -6.04 -5.25
C GLY A 48 3.31 -5.53 -3.90
N ALA A 49 4.64 -5.49 -3.67
CA ALA A 49 5.23 -4.94 -2.46
C ALA A 49 4.90 -3.45 -2.27
N GLN A 50 4.91 -2.65 -3.34
CA GLN A 50 4.55 -1.24 -3.29
C GLN A 50 3.07 -1.03 -2.97
N LEU A 51 2.17 -1.79 -3.62
CA LEU A 51 0.74 -1.74 -3.34
C LEU A 51 0.45 -2.13 -1.89
N LEU A 52 1.10 -3.18 -1.38
CA LEU A 52 0.96 -3.62 0.01
C LEU A 52 1.42 -2.54 1.00
N ALA A 53 2.55 -1.89 0.73
CA ALA A 53 3.07 -0.80 1.54
C ALA A 53 2.12 0.40 1.56
N PHE A 54 1.56 0.76 0.40
CA PHE A 54 0.55 1.82 0.30
C PHE A 54 -0.70 1.51 1.12
N CYS A 55 -1.26 0.30 0.98
CA CYS A 55 -2.45 -0.12 1.72
C CYS A 55 -2.21 -0.07 3.23
N ARG A 56 -1.06 -0.57 3.70
CA ARG A 56 -0.69 -0.53 5.13
C ARG A 56 -0.58 0.91 5.64
N GLY A 57 0.11 1.78 4.91
CA GLY A 57 0.26 3.18 5.31
C GLY A 57 -1.08 3.92 5.38
N ARG A 58 -2.03 3.61 4.49
CA ARG A 58 -3.39 4.17 4.56
C ARG A 58 -4.14 3.69 5.80
N LEU A 59 -4.08 2.40 6.12
CA LEU A 59 -4.73 1.84 7.31
C LEU A 59 -4.14 2.40 8.61
N GLU A 60 -2.81 2.56 8.66
CA GLU A 60 -2.11 3.16 9.79
C GLU A 60 -2.53 4.62 10.00
N ALA A 61 -2.57 5.42 8.93
CA ALA A 61 -3.03 6.81 9.00
C ALA A 61 -4.48 6.93 9.50
N VAL A 62 -5.37 6.04 9.08
CA VAL A 62 -6.76 6.00 9.57
C VAL A 62 -6.80 5.58 11.04
N GLN A 63 -6.02 4.57 11.44
CA GLN A 63 -5.94 4.14 12.83
C GLN A 63 -5.46 5.26 13.75
N ASP A 64 -4.45 6.02 13.34
CA ASP A 64 -3.95 7.14 14.14
C ASP A 64 -4.96 8.29 14.23
N GLN A 65 -5.71 8.57 13.17
CA GLN A 65 -6.82 9.53 13.24
C GLN A 65 -7.89 9.09 14.23
N ILE A 66 -8.25 7.80 14.25
CA ILE A 66 -9.22 7.26 15.21
C ILE A 66 -8.69 7.42 16.64
N LYS A 67 -7.43 7.08 16.91
CA LYS A 67 -6.82 7.24 18.24
C LYS A 67 -6.89 8.68 18.73
N VAL A 68 -6.54 9.64 17.87
CA VAL A 68 -6.62 11.07 18.21
C VAL A 68 -8.06 11.50 18.53
N LEU A 69 -9.05 10.96 17.81
CA LEU A 69 -10.46 11.23 18.09
C LEU A 69 -10.90 10.63 19.43
N ASP A 70 -10.52 9.39 19.73
CA ASP A 70 -10.80 8.75 21.02
C ASP A 70 -10.13 9.50 22.18
N GLU A 71 -8.86 9.89 22.03
CA GLU A 71 -8.12 10.67 23.02
C GLU A 71 -8.70 12.08 23.21
N GLY A 72 -9.23 12.69 22.15
CA GLY A 72 -9.91 13.99 22.20
C GLY A 72 -11.37 13.93 22.71
N ALA A 73 -12.02 12.76 22.64
CA ALA A 73 -13.41 12.55 23.07
C ALA A 73 -13.55 12.14 24.55
N LEU A 74 -12.46 11.78 25.23
CA LEU A 74 -12.46 11.50 26.66
C LEU A 74 -12.43 12.78 27.50
N GLN A 75 -13.45 13.63 27.37
CA GLN A 75 -13.94 14.32 28.56
C GLN A 75 -14.73 13.28 29.36
N PRO A 76 -14.35 12.96 30.63
CA PRO A 76 -15.22 12.16 31.47
C PRO A 76 -16.54 12.92 31.56
N TRP A 77 -17.61 12.33 31.06
CA TRP A 77 -18.94 12.84 31.27
C TRP A 77 -19.23 12.66 32.76
N THR A 78 -18.85 13.63 33.59
CA THR A 78 -19.23 13.71 34.99
C THR A 78 -20.66 14.19 35.04
N GLN A 79 -21.59 13.25 35.09
CA GLN A 79 -22.97 13.53 35.47
C GLN A 79 -22.97 13.78 36.98
N GLU A 80 -23.21 15.02 37.40
CA GLU A 80 -23.68 15.32 38.75
C GLU A 80 -25.14 14.87 38.93
#